data_AF-A0A914LRS2-F1
#
_entry.id   AF-A0A914LRS2-F1
#
_cell.length_a   1.000
_cell.length_b   1.000
_cell.length_c   1.000
_cell.angle_alpha   90.00
_cell.angle_beta   90.00
_cell.angle_gamma   90.00
#
_symmetry.space_group_name_H-M   'P 1'
#
loop_
_entity.id
_entity.type
_entity.pdbx_description
1 polymer ?
#
loop_
_entity_poly.entity_id
_entity_poly.type
_entity_poly.pdbx_seq_one_letter_code
_entity_poly.pdbx_strand_id
1 'polypeptide(L)'
;MTSTYCGKIDVNSYSAEIRYNAVYNLVIDEINKLSYQHMKVRHRPTPKLGQTGLSNRINSCFVNAILQCLFNTNKLCKLFESRAIERHINIKNQGTSKGALSASLSAYMNAYWSGQFSFLNTNRFLDIVSSFVQAEYDGNSQQDCHQFLIWFLIKLAADTNRGYEELSTNIEMYPNANLLKNSMDYITKQKRISSSIVADIFISVLCTISKCPTCGQNSSIFEQKVKFNKI
;
A
#
# COMPACT_ATOMS: atom_id res chain seq x y z
N MET A 1 0.55 9.98 31.35
CA MET A 1 0.35 10.20 29.90
C MET A 1 1.51 11.03 29.39
N THR A 2 2.48 10.44 28.71
CA THR A 2 3.56 11.19 28.05
C THR A 2 3.50 10.86 26.56
N SER A 3 2.99 11.80 25.78
CA SER A 3 2.96 11.73 24.32
C SER A 3 4.39 11.93 23.79
N THR A 4 5.13 10.84 23.57
CA THR A 4 6.32 10.84 22.72
C THR A 4 5.89 10.67 21.26
N TYR A 5 5.03 11.57 20.76
CA TYR A 5 4.79 11.70 19.33
C TYR A 5 5.66 12.84 18.81
N CYS A 6 6.60 12.51 17.91
CA CYS A 6 7.64 13.43 17.46
C CYS A 6 7.14 14.51 16.46
N GLY A 7 5.83 14.80 16.46
CA GLY A 7 5.21 15.72 15.50
C GLY A 7 5.10 15.14 14.07
N LYS A 8 4.30 15.82 13.24
CA LYS A 8 4.22 15.53 11.80
C LYS A 8 5.58 15.84 11.15
N ILE A 9 6.01 14.98 10.24
CA ILE A 9 7.26 15.15 9.48
C ILE A 9 6.92 15.55 8.06
N ASP A 10 7.66 16.53 7.55
CA ASP A 10 7.63 16.86 6.13
C ASP A 10 8.51 15.88 5.35
N VAL A 11 7.91 14.79 4.88
CA VAL A 11 8.57 13.78 4.05
C VAL A 11 9.00 14.34 2.69
N ASN A 12 8.38 15.42 2.22
CA ASN A 12 8.75 16.06 0.96
C ASN A 12 10.05 16.85 1.05
N SER A 13 10.58 17.10 2.26
CA SER A 13 11.92 17.66 2.46
C SER A 13 13.04 16.77 1.92
N TYR A 14 12.81 15.46 1.78
CA TYR A 14 13.76 14.54 1.17
C TYR A 14 13.61 14.51 -0.36
N SER A 15 14.75 14.61 -1.06
CA SER A 15 14.80 14.42 -2.51
C SER A 15 14.30 13.03 -2.90
N ALA A 16 13.74 12.90 -4.10
CA ALA A 16 13.13 11.63 -4.54
C ALA A 16 14.13 10.46 -4.55
N GLU A 17 15.40 10.74 -4.82
CA GLU A 17 16.50 9.77 -4.88
C GLU A 17 16.80 9.13 -3.52
N ILE A 18 16.71 9.91 -2.44
CA ILE A 18 17.06 9.44 -1.09
C ILE A 18 15.82 9.15 -0.25
N ARG A 19 14.62 9.52 -0.71
CA ARG A 19 13.39 9.51 0.10
C ARG A 19 13.10 8.14 0.69
N TYR A 20 13.24 7.06 -0.08
CA TYR A 20 13.03 5.71 0.42
C TYR A 20 13.94 5.42 1.62
N ASN A 21 15.26 5.65 1.46
CA ASN A 21 16.26 5.42 2.49
C ASN A 21 16.00 6.27 3.74
N ALA A 22 15.75 7.57 3.54
CA ALA A 22 15.53 8.52 4.62
C ALA A 22 14.29 8.15 5.44
N VAL A 23 13.16 7.86 4.77
CA VAL A 23 11.92 7.47 5.45
C VAL A 23 12.06 6.13 6.16
N TYR A 24 12.70 5.14 5.53
CA TYR A 24 12.91 3.83 6.14
C TYR A 24 13.70 3.94 7.45
N ASN A 25 14.85 4.63 7.42
CA ASN A 25 15.70 4.80 8.61
C ASN A 25 14.98 5.60 9.69
N LEU A 26 14.28 6.66 9.31
CA LEU A 26 13.48 7.47 10.24
C LEU A 26 12.44 6.64 10.99
N VAL A 27 11.71 5.78 10.27
CA VAL A 27 10.68 4.92 10.87
C VAL A 27 11.31 3.88 11.80
N ILE A 28 12.42 3.26 11.40
CA ILE A 28 13.15 2.30 12.26
C ILE A 28 13.67 2.96 13.53
N ASP A 29 14.26 4.15 13.43
CA ASP A 29 14.76 4.90 14.59
C ASP A 29 13.64 5.23 15.56
N GLU A 30 12.46 5.61 15.06
CA GLU A 30 11.30 5.88 15.91
C GLU A 30 10.77 4.62 16.58
N ILE A 31 10.66 3.50 15.85
CA ILE A 31 10.28 2.20 16.40
C ILE A 31 11.21 1.80 17.54
N ASN A 32 12.52 1.92 17.33
CA ASN A 32 13.54 1.57 18.32
C ASN A 32 13.47 2.47 19.57
N LYS A 33 13.33 3.79 19.38
CA LYS A 33 13.20 4.75 20.48
C LYS A 33 11.98 4.46 21.35
N LEU A 34 10.83 4.21 20.72
CA LEU A 34 9.59 3.88 21.43
C LEU A 34 9.66 2.50 22.11
N SER A 35 10.33 1.53 21.48
CA SER A 35 10.52 0.20 22.07
C SER A 35 11.33 0.25 23.36
N TYR A 36 12.47 0.96 23.37
CA TYR A 36 13.32 1.13 24.55
C TYR A 36 12.55 1.73 25.76
N GLN A 37 11.61 2.64 25.48
CA GLN A 37 10.76 3.25 26.51
C GLN A 37 9.78 2.23 27.13
N HIS A 38 9.30 1.25 26.36
CA HIS A 38 8.32 0.25 26.81
C HIS A 38 8.95 -1.04 27.40
N MET A 39 10.21 -1.36 27.08
CA MET A 39 10.92 -2.51 27.67
C MET A 39 11.13 -2.40 29.20
N LYS A 40 11.00 -1.20 29.77
CA LYS A 40 11.10 -0.97 31.23
C LYS A 40 9.89 -1.52 32.03
N VAL A 41 8.86 -2.08 31.37
CA VAL A 41 7.61 -2.50 32.02
C VAL A 41 7.36 -4.02 31.86
N ARG A 42 7.88 -4.78 32.84
CA ARG A 42 7.59 -6.16 33.35
C ARG A 42 7.14 -7.30 32.41
N HIS A 43 7.71 -8.49 32.67
CA HIS A 43 7.29 -9.87 32.29
C HIS A 43 6.35 -9.99 31.08
N ARG A 44 6.88 -9.81 29.87
CA ARG A 44 6.16 -10.13 28.63
C ARG A 44 6.68 -11.45 28.05
N PRO A 45 5.82 -12.22 27.36
CA PRO A 45 6.27 -13.35 26.56
C PRO A 45 7.35 -12.89 25.59
N THR A 46 8.38 -13.70 25.41
CA THR A 46 9.41 -13.47 24.39
C THR A 46 8.73 -13.32 23.02
N PRO A 47 8.92 -12.19 22.31
CA PRO A 47 8.28 -12.00 21.02
C PRO A 47 8.70 -13.10 20.04
N LYS A 48 7.77 -13.56 19.20
CA LYS A 48 8.03 -14.53 18.14
C LYS A 48 7.92 -13.84 16.78
N LEU A 49 8.64 -14.37 15.79
CA LEU A 49 8.59 -13.87 14.41
C LEU A 49 7.14 -13.85 13.92
N GLY A 50 6.69 -12.71 13.41
CA GLY A 50 5.34 -12.54 12.89
C GLY A 50 4.22 -12.52 13.95
N GLN A 51 4.56 -12.47 15.24
CA GLN A 51 3.59 -12.40 16.35
C GLN A 51 3.71 -11.06 17.09
N THR A 52 3.66 -9.97 16.32
CA THR A 52 3.83 -8.60 16.82
C THR A 52 2.49 -7.87 16.82
N GLY A 53 2.05 -7.36 17.97
CA GLY A 53 0.85 -6.54 18.06
C GLY A 53 1.00 -5.16 17.41
N LEU A 54 -0.11 -4.49 17.10
CA LEU A 54 -0.10 -3.07 16.74
C LEU A 54 -0.91 -2.29 17.77
N SER A 55 -0.29 -1.30 18.41
CA SER A 55 -0.93 -0.49 19.44
C SER A 55 -2.01 0.38 18.80
N ASN A 56 -3.22 0.32 19.34
CA ASN A 56 -4.27 1.28 19.00
C ASN A 56 -4.15 2.48 19.94
N ARG A 57 -3.78 3.66 19.42
CA ARG A 57 -3.76 4.89 20.24
C ARG A 57 -5.14 5.53 20.26
N ILE A 58 -5.65 6.00 19.12
CA ILE A 58 -7.02 6.52 18.92
C ILE A 58 -7.34 6.32 17.44
N ASN A 59 -8.52 5.79 17.11
CA ASN A 59 -9.02 5.64 15.73
C ASN A 59 -8.07 5.00 14.70
N SER A 60 -7.07 4.23 15.15
CA SER A 60 -6.03 3.62 14.29
C SER A 60 -6.29 2.14 13.98
N CYS A 61 -7.37 1.56 14.54
CA CYS A 61 -7.68 0.14 14.40
C CYS A 61 -7.91 -0.29 12.95
N PHE A 62 -8.45 0.58 12.09
CA PHE A 62 -8.65 0.28 10.67
C PHE A 62 -7.32 0.03 9.95
N VAL A 63 -6.29 0.85 10.22
CA VAL A 63 -4.93 0.64 9.69
C VAL A 63 -4.30 -0.59 10.30
N ASN A 64 -4.42 -0.78 11.62
CA ASN A 64 -3.82 -1.92 12.29
C ASN A 64 -4.35 -3.25 11.73
N ALA A 65 -5.67 -3.35 11.50
CA ALA A 65 -6.27 -4.53 10.88
C ALA A 65 -5.70 -4.80 9.48
N ILE A 66 -5.59 -3.77 8.63
CA ILE A 66 -5.03 -3.91 7.30
C ILE A 66 -3.54 -4.27 7.32
N LEU A 67 -2.74 -3.62 8.17
CA LEU A 67 -1.32 -3.92 8.29
C LEU A 67 -1.08 -5.38 8.71
N GLN A 68 -1.85 -5.89 9.68
CA GLN A 68 -1.77 -7.30 10.07
C GLN A 68 -2.06 -8.24 8.88
N CYS A 69 -3.07 -7.94 8.05
CA CYS A 69 -3.35 -8.71 6.85
C CYS A 69 -2.22 -8.62 5.81
N LEU A 70 -1.69 -7.43 5.56
CA LEU A 70 -0.62 -7.20 4.59
C LEU A 70 0.69 -7.87 5.02
N PHE A 71 1.05 -7.79 6.30
CA PHE A 71 2.24 -8.42 6.89
C PHE A 71 2.17 -9.95 6.92
N ASN A 72 1.00 -10.54 6.68
CA ASN A 72 0.82 -11.98 6.57
C ASN A 72 0.45 -12.42 5.15
N THR A 73 0.50 -11.51 4.17
CA THR A 73 0.30 -11.85 2.76
C THR A 73 1.64 -12.28 2.15
N ASN A 74 1.85 -13.59 2.01
CA ASN A 74 3.13 -14.20 1.59
C ASN A 74 3.79 -13.55 0.36
N LYS A 75 3.00 -13.27 -0.70
CA LYS A 75 3.53 -12.63 -1.92
C LYS A 75 4.03 -11.20 -1.66
N LEU A 76 3.32 -10.46 -0.81
CA LEU A 76 3.71 -9.11 -0.43
C LEU A 76 4.92 -9.11 0.50
N CYS A 77 4.96 -10.04 1.46
CA CYS A 77 6.10 -10.19 2.37
C CYS A 77 7.40 -10.40 1.59
N LYS A 78 7.40 -11.32 0.62
CA LYS A 78 8.56 -11.56 -0.26
C LYS A 78 8.97 -10.32 -1.08
N LEU A 79 8.02 -9.46 -1.44
CA LEU A 79 8.32 -8.23 -2.18
C LEU A 79 9.00 -7.18 -1.30
N PHE A 80 8.68 -7.14 -0.01
CA PHE A 80 9.19 -6.16 0.95
C PHE A 80 10.38 -6.68 1.78
N GLU A 81 10.59 -8.00 1.81
CA GLU A 81 11.70 -8.67 2.47
C GLU A 81 13.04 -8.03 2.10
N SER A 82 13.87 -7.75 3.11
CA SER A 82 15.18 -7.13 2.92
C SER A 82 15.16 -5.87 2.03
N ARG A 83 14.05 -5.11 2.09
CA ARG A 83 13.83 -3.87 1.32
C ARG A 83 13.83 -4.08 -0.20
N ALA A 84 13.52 -5.28 -0.68
CA ALA A 84 13.59 -5.63 -2.10
C ALA A 84 12.70 -4.75 -3.00
N ILE A 85 11.64 -4.13 -2.47
CA ILE A 85 10.78 -3.22 -3.23
C ILE A 85 11.50 -1.94 -3.67
N GLU A 86 12.57 -1.51 -2.98
CA GLU A 86 13.30 -0.27 -3.26
C GLU A 86 13.74 -0.16 -4.73
N ARG A 87 14.24 -1.26 -5.31
CA ARG A 87 14.68 -1.33 -6.71
C ARG A 87 13.55 -1.14 -7.73
N HIS A 88 12.30 -1.22 -7.30
CA HIS A 88 11.11 -1.08 -8.14
C HIS A 88 10.48 0.31 -8.04
N ILE A 89 10.98 1.19 -7.17
CA ILE A 89 10.44 2.54 -7.01
C ILE A 89 10.71 3.37 -8.26
N ASN A 90 9.65 3.90 -8.86
CA ASN A 90 9.72 4.84 -9.96
C ASN A 90 9.69 6.28 -9.42
N ILE A 91 10.89 6.83 -9.22
CA ILE A 91 11.04 8.22 -8.76
C ILE A 91 10.67 9.28 -9.82
N LYS A 92 10.40 8.90 -11.07
CA LYS A 92 10.01 9.84 -12.14
C LYS A 92 8.51 10.13 -12.15
N ASN A 93 7.67 9.17 -11.75
CA ASN A 93 6.21 9.29 -11.82
C ASN A 93 5.67 10.42 -10.91
N GLN A 94 5.09 11.47 -11.48
CA GLN A 94 4.64 12.66 -10.73
C GLN A 94 3.44 12.35 -9.82
N GLY A 95 3.24 13.14 -8.76
CA GLY A 95 2.10 12.98 -7.84
C GLY A 95 2.10 11.69 -7.00
N THR A 96 3.21 10.94 -6.99
CA THR A 96 3.41 9.74 -6.17
C THR A 96 4.14 10.06 -4.87
N SER A 97 4.24 9.09 -3.95
CA SER A 97 4.99 9.28 -2.70
C SER A 97 6.50 9.22 -2.92
N LYS A 98 6.93 8.80 -4.11
CA LYS A 98 8.34 8.55 -4.48
C LYS A 98 8.99 7.56 -3.51
N GLY A 99 8.24 6.52 -3.16
CA GLY A 99 8.69 5.43 -2.30
C GLY A 99 8.59 5.67 -0.80
N ALA A 100 8.06 6.81 -0.33
CA ALA A 100 7.84 7.05 1.09
C ALA A 100 6.87 6.03 1.73
N LEU A 101 5.76 5.72 1.05
CA LEU A 101 4.79 4.72 1.51
C LEU A 101 5.42 3.32 1.56
N SER A 102 6.16 2.97 0.51
CA SER A 102 6.87 1.69 0.41
C SER A 102 7.98 1.55 1.48
N ALA A 103 8.72 2.62 1.75
CA ALA A 103 9.73 2.65 2.80
C ALA A 103 9.13 2.47 4.19
N SER A 104 8.04 3.19 4.48
CA SER A 104 7.30 3.07 5.74
C SER A 104 6.80 1.64 5.95
N LEU A 105 6.11 1.08 4.95
CA LEU A 105 5.61 -0.30 5.05
C LEU A 105 6.74 -1.33 5.22
N SER A 106 7.87 -1.14 4.51
CA SER A 106 9.05 -2.00 4.66
C SER A 106 9.62 -1.97 6.08
N ALA A 107 9.75 -0.78 6.66
CA ALA A 107 10.27 -0.62 8.02
C ALA A 107 9.36 -1.30 9.06
N TYR A 108 8.04 -1.09 8.97
CA TYR A 108 7.10 -1.76 9.86
C TYR A 108 7.04 -3.27 9.64
N MET A 109 7.08 -3.76 8.40
CA MET A 109 7.05 -5.19 8.11
C MET A 109 8.32 -5.89 8.64
N ASN A 110 9.49 -5.27 8.47
CA ASN A 110 10.74 -5.79 9.01
C ASN A 110 10.73 -5.80 10.54
N ALA A 111 10.23 -4.74 11.18
CA ALA A 111 10.06 -4.72 12.63
C ALA A 111 9.04 -5.77 13.10
N TYR A 112 7.94 -5.97 12.37
CA TYR A 112 6.91 -6.95 12.69
C TYR A 112 7.46 -8.39 12.67
N TRP A 113 8.28 -8.71 11.67
CA TRP A 113 8.89 -10.02 11.50
C TRP A 113 10.22 -10.20 12.23
N SER A 114 10.76 -9.19 12.91
CA SER A 114 12.08 -9.30 13.57
C SER A 114 12.10 -10.18 14.82
N GLY A 115 10.94 -10.42 15.44
CA GLY A 115 10.86 -11.11 16.74
C GLY A 115 11.44 -10.30 17.90
N GLN A 116 11.70 -9.00 17.71
CA GLN A 116 12.26 -8.12 18.75
C GLN A 116 11.19 -7.32 19.51
N PHE A 117 9.98 -7.22 18.95
CA PHE A 117 8.93 -6.34 19.48
C PHE A 117 7.66 -7.14 19.79
N SER A 118 7.10 -6.99 20.99
CA SER A 118 5.76 -7.54 21.28
C SER A 118 4.65 -6.71 20.63
N PHE A 119 4.87 -5.42 20.41
CA PHE A 119 3.95 -4.54 19.71
C PHE A 119 4.67 -3.33 19.08
N LEU A 120 4.08 -2.75 18.04
CA LEU A 120 4.56 -1.52 17.37
C LEU A 120 3.52 -0.40 17.49
N ASN A 121 3.98 0.85 17.51
CA ASN A 121 3.12 2.03 17.42
C ASN A 121 3.03 2.50 15.97
N THR A 122 1.84 2.75 15.44
CA THR A 122 1.61 3.08 14.02
C THR A 122 1.42 4.57 13.75
N ASN A 123 1.71 5.47 14.70
CA ASN A 123 1.52 6.91 14.52
C ASN A 123 2.34 7.46 13.35
N ARG A 124 3.62 7.08 13.24
CA ARG A 124 4.44 7.51 12.10
C ARG A 124 3.92 6.98 10.77
N PHE A 125 3.34 5.78 10.77
CA PHE A 125 2.71 5.23 9.57
C PHE A 125 1.52 6.08 9.14
N LEU A 126 0.65 6.46 10.07
CA LEU A 126 -0.49 7.35 9.82
C LEU A 126 -0.06 8.71 9.27
N ASP A 127 1.01 9.31 9.79
CA ASP A 127 1.51 10.60 9.27
C ASP A 127 1.87 10.53 7.79
N ILE A 128 2.62 9.49 7.42
CA ILE A 128 3.08 9.27 6.05
C ILE A 128 1.88 8.95 5.15
N VAL A 129 0.97 8.09 5.60
CA VAL A 129 -0.27 7.78 4.87
C VAL A 129 -1.12 9.03 4.66
N SER A 130 -1.30 9.86 5.69
CA SER A 130 -2.12 11.08 5.60
C SER A 130 -1.58 12.08 4.58
N SER A 131 -0.27 12.05 4.34
CA SER A 131 0.41 12.96 3.42
C SER A 131 0.32 12.53 1.95
N PHE A 132 0.14 11.23 1.66
CA PHE A 132 0.23 10.69 0.30
C PHE A 132 -1.00 9.91 -0.17
N VAL A 133 -1.85 9.45 0.75
CA VAL A 133 -3.03 8.64 0.45
C VAL A 133 -4.29 9.50 0.53
N GLN A 134 -4.70 9.88 1.74
CA GLN A 134 -5.83 10.79 2.03
C GLN A 134 -5.58 11.47 3.38
N ALA A 135 -5.84 12.77 3.49
CA ALA A 135 -5.55 13.56 4.70
C ALA A 135 -6.32 13.07 5.93
N GLU A 136 -7.50 12.48 5.71
CA GLU A 136 -8.40 11.92 6.72
C GLU A 136 -7.83 10.68 7.42
N TYR A 137 -6.78 10.08 6.87
CA TYR A 137 -6.08 8.93 7.47
C TYR A 137 -5.00 9.36 8.49
N ASP A 138 -5.19 10.49 9.17
CA ASP A 138 -4.30 11.03 10.19
C ASP A 138 -4.54 10.48 11.61
N GLY A 139 -5.57 9.63 11.78
CA GLY A 139 -5.93 9.02 13.05
C GLY A 139 -6.86 9.86 13.94
N ASN A 140 -7.41 10.97 13.43
CA ASN A 140 -8.36 11.80 14.18
C ASN A 140 -9.81 11.30 14.12
N SER A 141 -10.15 10.40 13.19
CA SER A 141 -11.51 9.84 13.04
C SER A 141 -11.47 8.36 12.63
N GLN A 142 -12.55 7.62 12.93
CA GLN A 142 -12.71 6.25 12.44
C GLN A 142 -12.88 6.24 10.92
N GLN A 143 -12.33 5.21 10.28
CA GLN A 143 -12.30 5.10 8.82
C GLN A 143 -12.66 3.68 8.38
N ASP A 144 -13.15 3.55 7.16
CA ASP A 144 -13.40 2.25 6.53
C ASP A 144 -12.05 1.59 6.17
N CYS A 145 -11.78 0.42 6.76
CA CYS A 145 -10.53 -0.31 6.56
C CYS A 145 -10.38 -0.84 5.12
N HIS A 146 -11.46 -1.19 4.46
CA HIS A 146 -11.44 -1.67 3.08
C HIS A 146 -11.17 -0.51 2.12
N GLN A 147 -11.77 0.65 2.37
CA GLN A 147 -11.48 1.85 1.57
C GLN A 147 -10.02 2.29 1.72
N PHE A 148 -9.49 2.26 2.95
CA PHE A 148 -8.08 2.51 3.22
C PHE A 148 -7.18 1.52 2.43
N LEU A 149 -7.48 0.22 2.49
CA LEU A 149 -6.73 -0.81 1.78
C LEU A 149 -6.67 -0.56 0.27
N ILE A 150 -7.80 -0.24 -0.35
CA ILE A 150 -7.86 0.06 -1.79
C ILE A 150 -6.96 1.25 -2.14
N TRP A 151 -7.11 2.38 -1.44
CA TRP A 151 -6.31 3.57 -1.73
C TRP A 151 -4.82 3.36 -1.46
N PHE A 152 -4.48 2.64 -0.39
CA PHE A 152 -3.11 2.32 -0.05
C PHE A 152 -2.46 1.46 -1.14
N LEU A 153 -3.14 0.41 -1.62
CA LEU A 153 -2.63 -0.44 -2.71
C LEU A 153 -2.50 0.32 -4.04
N ILE A 154 -3.45 1.21 -4.36
CA ILE A 154 -3.36 2.08 -5.55
C ILE A 154 -2.11 2.97 -5.47
N LYS A 155 -1.84 3.59 -4.31
CA LYS A 155 -0.69 4.47 -4.14
C LYS A 155 0.64 3.71 -4.14
N LEU A 156 0.70 2.53 -3.52
CA LEU A 156 1.87 1.64 -3.64
C LEU A 156 2.10 1.21 -5.09
N ALA A 157 1.03 0.89 -5.82
CA ALA A 157 1.14 0.51 -7.22
C ALA A 157 1.64 1.67 -8.09
N ALA A 158 1.21 2.90 -7.79
CA ALA A 158 1.67 4.10 -8.48
C ALA A 158 3.16 4.40 -8.24
N ASP A 159 3.65 4.18 -7.00
CA ASP A 159 5.07 4.30 -6.65
C ASP A 159 5.96 3.34 -7.45
N THR A 160 5.47 2.16 -7.83
CA THR A 160 6.23 1.14 -8.58
C THR A 160 5.72 0.95 -10.01
N ASN A 161 5.06 1.96 -10.59
CA ASN A 161 4.53 1.88 -11.93
C ASN A 161 5.67 1.91 -12.97
N ARG A 162 5.69 0.94 -13.87
CA ARG A 162 6.61 0.77 -15.01
C ARG A 162 6.00 1.31 -16.31
N GLY A 163 4.73 1.71 -16.28
CA GLY A 163 4.08 2.37 -17.40
C GLY A 163 4.78 3.67 -17.77
N TYR A 164 4.71 4.00 -19.05
CA TYR A 164 5.33 5.17 -19.67
C TYR A 164 4.31 6.09 -20.36
N GLU A 165 3.06 5.64 -20.51
CA GLU A 165 1.95 6.43 -21.05
C GLU A 165 1.09 7.00 -19.90
N GLU A 166 0.55 8.20 -20.11
CA GLU A 166 -0.43 8.78 -19.20
C GLU A 166 -1.78 8.05 -19.30
N LEU A 167 -2.56 8.14 -18.22
CA LEU A 167 -3.88 7.51 -18.16
C LEU A 167 -4.83 8.22 -19.13
N SER A 168 -5.30 7.50 -20.16
CA SER A 168 -6.42 7.98 -20.98
C SER A 168 -7.69 8.01 -20.13
N THR A 169 -8.44 9.13 -20.16
CA THR A 169 -9.74 9.27 -19.47
C THR A 169 -10.88 8.59 -20.22
N ASN A 170 -10.65 8.16 -21.47
CA ASN A 170 -11.67 7.49 -22.27
C ASN A 170 -11.81 6.03 -21.86
N ILE A 171 -13.02 5.65 -21.41
CA ILE A 171 -13.38 4.25 -21.19
C ILE A 171 -13.54 3.59 -22.57
N GLU A 172 -12.64 2.67 -22.88
CA GLU A 172 -12.71 1.92 -24.12
C GLU A 172 -13.85 0.89 -24.06
N MET A 173 -14.85 1.07 -24.93
CA MET A 173 -15.94 0.12 -25.11
C MET A 173 -15.66 -0.78 -26.30
N TYR A 174 -15.80 -2.09 -26.11
CA TYR A 174 -15.63 -3.07 -27.17
C TYR A 174 -17.00 -3.56 -27.65
N PRO A 175 -17.45 -3.19 -28.86
CA PRO A 175 -18.80 -3.48 -29.37
C PRO A 175 -18.96 -4.87 -29.99
N ASN A 176 -17.88 -5.66 -30.11
CA ASN A 176 -17.90 -6.99 -30.71
C ASN A 176 -17.81 -8.10 -29.65
N ALA A 177 -18.26 -9.30 -30.01
CA ALA A 177 -18.34 -10.44 -29.08
C ALA A 177 -17.00 -11.18 -28.85
N ASN A 178 -15.88 -10.74 -29.45
CA ASN A 178 -14.61 -11.45 -29.30
C ASN A 178 -13.88 -11.04 -28.01
N LEU A 179 -14.38 -11.56 -26.89
CA LEU A 179 -13.87 -11.25 -25.55
C LEU A 179 -12.37 -11.54 -25.39
N LEU A 180 -11.86 -12.63 -25.98
CA LEU A 180 -10.44 -12.97 -25.91
C LEU A 180 -9.58 -11.89 -26.58
N LYS A 181 -9.90 -11.51 -27.82
CA LYS A 181 -9.18 -10.45 -28.55
C LYS A 181 -9.24 -9.12 -27.79
N ASN A 182 -10.43 -8.74 -27.33
CA ASN A 182 -10.65 -7.48 -26.61
C ASN A 182 -9.89 -7.45 -25.28
N SER A 183 -9.88 -8.56 -24.53
CA SER A 183 -9.13 -8.67 -23.27
C SER A 183 -7.63 -8.54 -23.49
N MET A 184 -7.08 -9.14 -24.55
CA MET A 184 -5.65 -9.08 -24.86
C MET A 184 -5.24 -7.68 -25.31
N ASP A 185 -6.07 -7.01 -26.09
CA ASP A 185 -5.87 -5.61 -26.48
C ASP A 185 -5.87 -4.69 -25.25
N TYR A 186 -6.89 -4.81 -24.38
CA TYR A 186 -6.97 -4.07 -23.12
C TYR A 186 -5.75 -4.29 -22.23
N ILE A 187 -5.36 -5.55 -21.98
CA ILE A 187 -4.18 -5.87 -21.14
C ILE A 187 -2.90 -5.28 -21.74
N THR A 188 -2.75 -5.32 -23.06
CA THR A 188 -1.57 -4.77 -23.76
C THR A 188 -1.49 -3.26 -23.61
N LYS A 189 -2.60 -2.56 -23.80
CA LYS A 189 -2.71 -1.11 -23.57
C LYS A 189 -2.44 -0.77 -22.11
N GLN A 190 -3.09 -1.48 -21.19
CA GLN A 190 -2.97 -1.22 -19.77
C GLN A 190 -1.54 -1.41 -19.25
N LYS A 191 -0.75 -2.34 -19.80
CA LYS A 191 0.67 -2.50 -19.45
C LYS A 191 1.52 -1.25 -19.74
N ARG A 192 1.15 -0.45 -20.74
CA ARG A 192 1.86 0.80 -21.08
C ARG A 192 1.53 1.93 -20.10
N ILE A 193 0.38 1.85 -19.43
CA ILE A 193 -0.14 2.89 -18.54
C ILE A 193 0.09 2.54 -17.06
N SER A 194 -0.32 1.34 -16.64
CA SER A 194 -0.38 0.88 -15.25
C SER A 194 0.13 -0.55 -15.14
N SER A 195 1.45 -0.69 -14.97
CA SER A 195 2.15 -1.96 -14.82
C SER A 195 3.06 -1.91 -13.61
N SER A 196 2.71 -2.58 -12.53
CA SER A 196 3.39 -2.44 -11.25
C SER A 196 3.57 -3.78 -10.57
N ILE A 197 4.68 -3.98 -9.86
CA ILE A 197 4.95 -5.20 -9.11
C ILE A 197 3.92 -5.43 -7.99
N VAL A 198 3.36 -4.36 -7.42
CA VAL A 198 2.25 -4.43 -6.46
C VAL A 198 0.95 -4.82 -7.17
N ALA A 199 0.72 -4.28 -8.37
CA ALA A 199 -0.45 -4.62 -9.19
C ALA A 199 -0.42 -6.09 -9.64
N ASP A 200 0.77 -6.66 -9.92
CA ASP A 200 0.93 -8.07 -10.27
C ASP A 200 0.40 -9.01 -9.15
N ILE A 201 0.45 -8.57 -7.88
CA ILE A 201 -0.06 -9.30 -6.73
C ILE A 201 -1.58 -9.11 -6.57
N PHE A 202 -2.02 -7.84 -6.56
CA PHE A 202 -3.35 -7.47 -6.06
C PHE A 202 -4.33 -7.01 -7.14
N ILE A 203 -3.95 -6.88 -8.40
CA ILE A 203 -4.87 -6.40 -9.45
C ILE A 203 -5.26 -7.54 -10.39
N SER A 204 -6.53 -7.54 -10.78
CA SER A 204 -7.12 -8.35 -11.84
C SER A 204 -7.84 -7.46 -12.83
N VAL A 205 -8.18 -8.02 -14.00
CA VAL A 205 -9.08 -7.38 -14.96
C VAL A 205 -10.46 -8.00 -14.82
N LEU A 206 -11.47 -7.17 -14.55
CA LEU A 206 -12.88 -7.55 -14.59
C LEU A 206 -13.44 -7.21 -15.98
N CYS A 207 -14.19 -8.14 -16.57
CA CYS A 207 -14.94 -7.91 -17.80
C CYS A 207 -16.42 -7.82 -17.48
N THR A 208 -17.03 -6.68 -17.80
CA THR A 208 -18.48 -6.46 -17.67
C THR A 208 -19.10 -6.50 -19.05
N ILE A 209 -20.04 -7.42 -19.26
CA ILE A 209 -20.79 -7.55 -20.50
C ILE A 209 -22.20 -7.02 -20.27
N SER A 210 -22.64 -6.09 -21.11
CA SER A 210 -23.99 -5.55 -21.07
C SER A 210 -24.68 -5.81 -22.41
N LYS A 211 -25.99 -6.08 -22.35
CA LYS A 211 -26.84 -6.26 -23.52
C LYS A 211 -27.90 -5.18 -23.52
N CYS A 212 -28.01 -4.43 -24.61
CA CYS A 212 -29.07 -3.44 -24.77
C CYS A 212 -30.42 -4.14 -24.89
N PRO A 213 -31.43 -3.79 -24.05
CA PRO A 213 -32.75 -4.42 -24.12
C PRO A 213 -33.53 -4.03 -25.39
N THR A 214 -33.20 -2.87 -26.00
CA THR A 214 -33.93 -2.35 -27.17
C THR A 214 -33.38 -2.90 -28.49
N CYS A 215 -32.06 -2.81 -28.72
CA CYS A 215 -31.44 -3.26 -29.97
C CYS A 215 -30.80 -4.65 -29.89
N GLY A 216 -30.74 -5.26 -28.69
CA GLY A 216 -30.15 -6.58 -28.48
C GLY A 216 -28.62 -6.65 -28.59
N GLN A 217 -27.94 -5.53 -28.88
CA GLN A 217 -26.49 -5.48 -29.05
C GLN A 217 -25.74 -5.69 -27.73
N ASN A 218 -24.68 -6.50 -27.77
CA ASN A 218 -23.77 -6.70 -26.64
C ASN A 218 -22.64 -5.67 -26.69
N SER A 219 -22.20 -5.21 -25.52
CA SER A 219 -20.95 -4.46 -25.35
C SER A 219 -20.17 -5.00 -24.17
N SER A 220 -18.85 -4.84 -24.21
CA SER A 220 -17.96 -5.26 -23.11
C SER A 220 -17.02 -4.13 -22.70
N ILE A 221 -16.81 -4.02 -21.39
CA ILE A 221 -15.88 -3.08 -20.76
C ILE A 221 -14.92 -3.88 -19.88
N PHE A 222 -13.64 -3.52 -19.92
CA PHE A 222 -12.61 -4.11 -19.09
C PHE A 222 -12.09 -3.06 -18.10
N GLU A 223 -11.96 -3.45 -16.83
CA GLU A 223 -11.49 -2.55 -15.77
C GLU A 223 -10.55 -3.27 -14.80
N GLN A 224 -9.53 -2.54 -14.31
CA GLN A 224 -8.68 -3.04 -13.24
C GLN A 224 -9.45 -3.02 -11.91
N LYS A 225 -9.46 -4.16 -11.22
CA LYS A 225 -10.03 -4.32 -9.88
C LYS A 225 -9.01 -4.93 -8.94
N VAL A 226 -9.02 -4.46 -7.69
CA VAL A 226 -8.29 -5.12 -6.61
C VAL A 226 -8.89 -6.50 -6.37
N LYS A 227 -8.07 -7.55 -6.49
CA LYS A 227 -8.40 -8.92 -6.14
C LYS A 227 -7.82 -9.23 -4.76
N PHE A 228 -8.64 -9.89 -3.96
CA PHE A 228 -8.20 -10.63 -2.79
C PHE A 228 -8.33 -12.10 -3.15
N ASN A 229 -7.22 -12.74 -3.53
CA ASN A 229 -7.24 -14.20 -3.68
C ASN A 229 -7.64 -14.79 -2.32
N LYS A 230 -8.39 -15.90 -2.32
CA LYS A 230 -8.54 -16.71 -1.11
C LYS A 230 -7.14 -17.07 -0.60
N ILE A 231 -6.80 -16.52 0.57
CA ILE A 231 -5.57 -16.81 1.31
C ILE A 231 -5.65 -18.26 1.80
#